data_AF-A0A368LPY7-F1
#
_entry.id   AF-A0A368LPY7-F1
#
_cell.length_a   1.000
_cell.length_b   1.000
_cell.length_c   1.000
_cell.angle_alpha   90.00
_cell.angle_beta   90.00
_cell.angle_gamma   90.00
#
_symmetry.space_group_name_H-M   'P 1'
#
loop_
_entity.id
_entity.type
_entity.pdbx_description
1 polymer ?
#
loop_
_entity_poly.entity_id
_entity_poly.type
_entity_poly.pdbx_seq_one_letter_code
_entity_poly.pdbx_strand_id
1 'polypeptide(L)'
;MKFSVINILKKEWFLACMVVAIVLAALIPQVGQSDGILHLNKVTDIGIALVFFLHGIGLSPQALKNGVSNWKLHLFVQCATFVIYPMLWVIFGQGMLSIMPHALAFGFCFLFVLPSTISSSVAMTAIGKGNIPGAIFNASLSSILGIVITPLLIQLFMGFEGVQLDIMSSVMSISKMLLLPMIIGQVLRPLLLSTFEKHKNIVNKLDKYVILLIVFNAFSDSVSEGVWHSFSFEYVAMSVLICSVVLVSIVQLMVWTTKRLGFSHADEVAAVFCGSKKTLAAGIPMAKVIFGSDPRLGMILLPIMIYHPLQIFYCAVLANRYQKKAFAI
;
A
#
# COMPACT_ATOMS: atom_id res chain seq x y z
N MET A 1 -2.46 -23.32 23.02
CA MET A 1 -1.81 -22.01 22.77
C MET A 1 -2.84 -20.91 23.03
N LYS A 2 -2.88 -20.31 24.24
CA LYS A 2 -3.88 -19.28 24.58
C LYS A 2 -3.49 -17.96 23.89
N PHE A 3 -4.04 -17.71 22.71
CA PHE A 3 -3.99 -16.39 22.10
C PHE A 3 -4.92 -15.45 22.89
N SER A 4 -4.37 -14.71 23.85
CA SER A 4 -5.10 -13.58 24.41
C SER A 4 -5.23 -12.50 23.34
N VAL A 5 -6.44 -12.01 23.09
CA VAL A 5 -6.74 -10.89 22.16
C VAL A 5 -5.82 -9.69 22.43
N ILE A 6 -5.46 -9.46 23.69
CA ILE A 6 -4.54 -8.40 24.12
C ILE A 6 -3.13 -8.57 23.53
N ASN A 7 -2.63 -9.81 23.41
CA ASN A 7 -1.30 -10.07 22.83
C ASN A 7 -1.31 -9.93 21.31
N ILE A 8 -2.44 -10.22 20.65
CA ILE A 8 -2.61 -9.97 19.21
C ILE A 8 -2.68 -8.45 18.96
N LEU A 9 -3.45 -7.71 19.75
CA LEU A 9 -3.56 -6.25 19.66
C LEU A 9 -2.23 -5.54 19.95
N LYS A 10 -1.43 -6.02 20.90
CA LYS A 10 -0.08 -5.47 21.15
C LYS A 10 0.87 -5.71 19.97
N LYS A 11 0.72 -6.85 19.27
CA LYS A 11 1.56 -7.20 18.13
C LYS A 11 1.15 -6.42 16.87
N GLU A 12 -0.14 -6.17 16.71
CA GLU A 12 -0.76 -5.44 15.60
C GLU A 12 -1.35 -4.08 16.04
N TRP A 13 -0.61 -3.33 16.88
CA TRP A 13 -1.06 -2.06 17.45
C TRP A 13 -1.51 -1.05 16.39
N PHE A 14 -0.90 -1.11 15.19
CA PHE A 14 -1.22 -0.25 14.06
C PHE A 14 -2.67 -0.41 13.59
N LEU A 15 -3.16 -1.65 13.51
CA LEU A 15 -4.54 -1.93 13.12
C LEU A 15 -5.53 -1.41 14.16
N ALA A 16 -5.23 -1.62 15.44
CA ALA A 16 -6.05 -1.10 16.53
C ALA A 16 -6.12 0.43 16.49
N CYS A 17 -4.98 1.11 16.30
CA CYS A 17 -4.92 2.56 16.15
C CYS A 17 -5.66 3.06 14.91
N MET A 18 -5.71 2.30 13.82
CA MET A 18 -6.48 2.67 12.62
C MET A 18 -7.99 2.65 12.88
N VAL A 19 -8.49 1.63 13.58
CA VAL A 19 -9.90 1.59 14.03
C VAL A 19 -10.19 2.76 14.97
N VAL A 20 -9.30 3.02 15.94
CA VAL A 20 -9.44 4.17 16.85
C VAL A 20 -9.44 5.48 16.07
N ALA A 21 -8.59 5.66 15.07
CA ALA A 21 -8.56 6.86 14.23
C ALA A 21 -9.89 7.07 13.48
N ILE A 22 -10.49 6.01 12.93
CA ILE A 22 -11.80 6.07 12.27
C ILE A 22 -12.90 6.44 13.28
N VAL A 23 -12.90 5.82 14.46
CA VAL A 23 -13.88 6.12 15.52
C VAL A 23 -13.73 7.57 16.01
N LEU A 24 -12.51 8.04 16.21
CA LEU A 24 -12.25 9.44 16.58
C LEU A 24 -12.70 10.40 15.48
N ALA A 25 -12.46 10.08 14.20
CA ALA A 25 -12.95 10.90 13.09
C ALA A 25 -14.47 11.03 13.10
N ALA A 26 -15.20 9.95 13.41
CA ALA A 26 -16.65 9.97 13.51
C ALA A 26 -17.18 10.80 14.70
N LEU A 27 -16.44 10.83 15.82
CA LEU A 27 -16.86 11.51 17.05
C LEU A 27 -16.46 12.99 17.11
N ILE A 28 -15.26 13.32 16.63
CA ILE A 28 -14.64 14.65 16.74
C ILE A 28 -14.01 15.09 15.41
N PRO A 29 -14.77 15.16 14.31
CA PRO A 29 -14.23 15.44 12.98
C PRO A 29 -13.57 16.83 12.89
N GLN A 30 -14.01 17.82 13.68
CA GLN A 30 -13.43 19.18 13.63
C GLN A 30 -11.94 19.22 14.04
N VAL A 31 -11.48 18.22 14.79
CA VAL A 31 -10.07 18.10 15.19
C VAL A 31 -9.21 17.64 14.01
N GLY A 32 -9.70 16.65 13.26
CA GLY A 32 -8.95 15.96 12.22
C GLY A 32 -9.18 16.49 10.80
N GLN A 33 -10.27 17.22 10.56
CA GLN A 33 -10.58 17.73 9.21
C GLN A 33 -9.49 18.68 8.70
N SER A 34 -9.43 18.81 7.39
CA SER A 34 -8.66 19.80 6.67
C SER A 34 -9.06 21.20 7.17
N ASP A 35 -8.03 22.00 7.47
CA ASP A 35 -8.17 23.32 8.11
C ASP A 35 -8.91 23.32 9.47
N GLY A 36 -9.08 22.15 10.09
CA GLY A 36 -9.50 21.99 11.47
C GLY A 36 -8.40 22.38 12.46
N ILE A 37 -8.62 22.09 13.76
CA ILE A 37 -7.73 22.54 14.85
C ILE A 37 -6.27 22.12 14.61
N LEU A 38 -6.05 20.88 14.16
CA LEU A 38 -4.70 20.34 13.95
C LEU A 38 -4.12 20.64 12.57
N HIS A 39 -4.88 21.26 11.65
CA HIS A 39 -4.47 21.51 10.26
C HIS A 39 -3.84 20.26 9.62
N LEU A 40 -4.51 19.11 9.74
CA LEU A 40 -3.92 17.83 9.35
C LEU A 40 -3.60 17.75 7.86
N ASN A 41 -4.25 18.53 7.01
CA ASN A 41 -3.86 18.70 5.60
C ASN A 41 -2.36 19.05 5.47
N LYS A 42 -1.86 20.03 6.22
CA LYS A 42 -0.45 20.46 6.19
C LYS A 42 0.48 19.49 6.94
N VAL A 43 0.05 19.00 8.09
CA VAL A 43 0.85 18.07 8.92
C VAL A 43 1.09 16.78 8.15
N THR A 44 0.07 16.27 7.47
CA THR A 44 0.16 15.07 6.66
C THR A 44 1.06 15.27 5.44
N ASP A 45 0.99 16.40 4.75
CA ASP A 45 1.88 16.69 3.61
C ASP A 45 3.37 16.68 4.02
N ILE A 46 3.70 17.30 5.16
CA ILE A 46 5.05 17.27 5.73
C ILE A 46 5.43 15.84 6.13
N GLY A 47 4.52 15.11 6.77
CA GLY A 47 4.71 13.72 7.16
C GLY A 47 5.01 12.82 5.97
N ILE A 48 4.27 12.97 4.87
CA ILE A 48 4.47 12.24 3.62
C ILE A 48 5.86 12.53 3.05
N ALA A 49 6.23 13.81 2.94
CA ALA A 49 7.55 14.19 2.43
C ALA A 49 8.68 13.59 3.29
N LEU A 50 8.53 13.63 4.62
CA LEU A 50 9.50 13.06 5.55
C LEU A 50 9.61 11.54 5.42
N VAL A 51 8.49 10.83 5.30
CA VAL A 51 8.47 9.37 5.11
C VAL A 51 9.15 8.99 3.81
N PHE A 52 8.86 9.66 2.70
CA PHE A 52 9.47 9.37 1.40
C PHE A 52 10.96 9.75 1.37
N PHE A 53 11.36 10.82 2.05
CA PHE A 53 12.76 11.15 2.27
C PHE A 53 13.51 10.04 3.02
N LEU A 54 12.93 9.52 4.10
CA LEU A 54 13.51 8.41 4.87
C LEU A 54 13.55 7.11 4.08
N HIS A 55 12.53 6.83 3.25
CA HIS A 55 12.58 5.74 2.28
C HIS A 55 13.72 5.91 1.28
N GLY A 56 13.94 7.15 0.83
CA GLY A 56 15.11 7.54 0.04
C GLY A 56 16.41 7.15 0.72
N ILE A 57 16.62 7.46 2.01
CA ILE A 57 17.85 7.07 2.70
C ILE A 57 17.96 5.53 2.85
N GLY A 58 16.86 4.85 3.17
CA GLY A 58 16.83 3.41 3.42
C GLY A 58 17.05 2.55 2.17
N LEU A 59 16.81 3.09 0.98
CA LEU A 59 16.97 2.36 -0.28
C LEU A 59 18.46 2.17 -0.61
N SER A 60 18.88 0.91 -0.84
CA SER A 60 20.30 0.55 -1.06
C SER A 60 20.62 0.45 -2.56
N PRO A 61 21.47 1.34 -3.12
CA PRO A 61 21.87 1.28 -4.53
C PRO A 61 22.60 -0.04 -4.87
N GLN A 62 23.37 -0.58 -3.92
CA GLN A 62 24.04 -1.86 -4.11
C GLN A 62 23.04 -3.02 -4.19
N ALA A 63 22.00 -3.01 -3.36
CA ALA A 63 20.95 -4.03 -3.43
C ALA A 63 20.15 -3.92 -4.74
N LEU A 64 19.90 -2.70 -5.22
CA LEU A 64 19.31 -2.46 -6.53
C LEU A 64 20.19 -3.04 -7.63
N LYS A 65 21.48 -2.69 -7.66
CA LYS A 65 22.45 -3.18 -8.65
C LYS A 65 22.56 -4.71 -8.66
N ASN A 66 22.61 -5.32 -7.48
CA ASN A 66 22.68 -6.78 -7.33
C ASN A 66 21.37 -7.47 -7.72
N GLY A 67 20.23 -6.78 -7.62
CA GLY A 67 18.92 -7.31 -8.00
C GLY A 67 18.76 -7.43 -9.51
N VAL A 68 19.27 -6.46 -10.29
CA VAL A 68 19.00 -6.27 -11.73
C VAL A 68 19.15 -7.53 -12.60
N SER A 69 20.06 -8.43 -12.24
CA SER A 69 20.37 -9.61 -13.05
C SER A 69 19.22 -10.62 -13.16
N ASN A 70 18.24 -10.61 -12.23
CA ASN A 70 17.12 -11.55 -12.24
C ASN A 70 15.88 -10.98 -12.96
N TRP A 71 16.03 -10.67 -14.26
CA TRP A 71 14.98 -10.05 -15.07
C TRP A 71 13.68 -10.85 -15.11
N LYS A 72 13.73 -12.19 -15.04
CA LYS A 72 12.54 -13.06 -15.02
C LYS A 72 11.69 -12.79 -13.77
N LEU A 73 12.34 -12.72 -12.60
CA LEU A 73 11.67 -12.36 -11.35
C LEU A 73 11.08 -10.96 -11.44
N HIS A 74 11.81 -10.00 -12.03
CA HIS A 74 11.34 -8.62 -12.13
C HIS A 74 10.10 -8.49 -13.00
N LEU A 75 10.16 -9.03 -14.22
CA LEU A 75 9.04 -9.01 -15.14
C LEU A 75 7.81 -9.68 -14.52
N PHE A 76 7.99 -10.83 -13.88
CA PHE A 76 6.91 -11.55 -13.22
C PHE A 76 6.21 -10.71 -12.14
N VAL A 77 6.98 -10.06 -11.26
CA VAL A 77 6.42 -9.22 -10.18
C VAL A 77 5.75 -7.95 -10.72
N GLN A 78 6.35 -7.29 -11.72
CA GLN A 78 5.75 -6.09 -12.32
C GLN A 78 4.48 -6.44 -13.09
N CYS A 79 4.44 -7.56 -13.82
CA CYS A 79 3.21 -8.06 -14.46
C CYS A 79 2.13 -8.39 -13.43
N ALA A 80 2.47 -9.02 -12.31
CA ALA A 80 1.50 -9.23 -11.25
C ALA A 80 0.89 -7.90 -10.78
N THR A 81 1.73 -6.91 -10.52
CA THR A 81 1.31 -5.62 -9.93
C THR A 81 0.51 -4.74 -10.89
N PHE A 82 0.97 -4.59 -12.14
CA PHE A 82 0.45 -3.62 -13.11
C PHE A 82 -0.30 -4.24 -14.30
N VAL A 83 -0.44 -5.57 -14.33
CA VAL A 83 -1.27 -6.26 -15.32
C VAL A 83 -2.33 -7.12 -14.63
N ILE A 84 -1.92 -8.12 -13.83
CA ILE A 84 -2.85 -9.08 -13.23
C ILE A 84 -3.84 -8.39 -12.28
N TYR A 85 -3.37 -7.53 -11.39
CA TYR A 85 -4.27 -6.79 -10.51
C TYR A 85 -5.21 -5.84 -11.29
N PRO A 86 -4.73 -4.94 -12.17
CA PRO A 86 -5.60 -4.12 -13.00
C PRO A 86 -6.63 -4.91 -13.81
N MET A 87 -6.29 -6.13 -14.28
CA MET A 87 -7.25 -7.00 -14.94
C MET A 87 -8.43 -7.41 -14.05
N LEU A 88 -8.26 -7.44 -12.71
CA LEU A 88 -9.39 -7.66 -11.80
C LEU A 88 -10.43 -6.54 -11.93
N TRP A 89 -10.01 -5.29 -12.13
CA TRP A 89 -10.94 -4.20 -12.42
C TRP A 89 -11.63 -4.40 -13.77
N VAL A 90 -10.88 -4.77 -14.81
CA VAL A 90 -11.46 -5.01 -16.14
C VAL A 90 -12.52 -6.10 -16.10
N ILE A 91 -12.30 -7.17 -15.33
CA ILE A 91 -13.22 -8.32 -15.25
C ILE A 91 -14.40 -8.04 -14.32
N PHE A 92 -14.16 -7.45 -13.15
CA PHE A 92 -15.15 -7.35 -12.07
C PHE A 92 -15.71 -5.93 -11.86
N GLY A 93 -15.13 -4.90 -12.48
CA GLY A 93 -15.43 -3.49 -12.21
C GLY A 93 -16.89 -3.11 -12.45
N GLN A 94 -17.50 -3.55 -13.56
CA GLN A 94 -18.93 -3.32 -13.82
C GLN A 94 -19.83 -3.98 -12.77
N GLY A 95 -19.46 -5.19 -12.34
CA GLY A 95 -20.16 -5.89 -11.26
C GLY A 95 -20.05 -5.12 -9.94
N MET A 96 -18.86 -4.59 -9.62
CA MET A 96 -18.65 -3.75 -8.45
C MET A 96 -19.51 -2.49 -8.50
N LEU A 97 -19.50 -1.75 -9.61
CA LEU A 97 -20.33 -0.55 -9.82
C LEU A 97 -21.83 -0.82 -9.70
N SER A 98 -22.28 -2.04 -10.00
CA SER A 98 -23.70 -2.42 -9.91
C SER A 98 -24.16 -2.76 -8.49
N ILE A 99 -23.24 -3.12 -7.57
CA ILE A 99 -23.59 -3.62 -6.22
C ILE A 99 -23.13 -2.69 -5.09
N MET A 100 -22.35 -1.65 -5.39
CA MET A 100 -21.83 -0.74 -4.37
C MET A 100 -21.72 0.71 -4.87
N PRO A 101 -21.62 1.70 -3.97
CA PRO A 101 -21.45 3.09 -4.36
C PRO A 101 -20.18 3.27 -5.20
N HIS A 102 -20.26 4.15 -6.20
CA HIS A 102 -19.16 4.43 -7.14
C HIS A 102 -17.83 4.74 -6.43
N ALA A 103 -17.85 5.52 -5.34
CA ALA A 103 -16.65 5.82 -4.56
C ALA A 103 -15.99 4.57 -3.98
N LEU A 104 -16.77 3.57 -3.53
CA LEU A 104 -16.22 2.32 -3.01
C LEU A 104 -15.70 1.43 -4.15
N ALA A 105 -16.44 1.34 -5.26
CA ALA A 105 -16.01 0.61 -6.44
C ALA A 105 -14.68 1.18 -6.98
N PHE A 106 -14.57 2.50 -7.10
CA PHE A 106 -13.32 3.16 -7.47
C PHE A 106 -12.21 3.00 -6.42
N GLY A 107 -12.55 2.83 -5.14
CA GLY A 107 -11.60 2.38 -4.12
C GLY A 107 -10.98 1.01 -4.43
N PHE A 108 -11.77 0.08 -5.00
CA PHE A 108 -11.22 -1.20 -5.49
C PHE A 108 -10.39 -1.05 -6.76
N CYS A 109 -10.85 -0.25 -7.72
CA CYS A 109 -10.05 0.12 -8.88
C CYS A 109 -8.68 0.64 -8.45
N PHE A 110 -8.68 1.59 -7.51
CA PHE A 110 -7.48 2.16 -6.93
C PHE A 110 -6.60 1.12 -6.25
N LEU A 111 -7.16 0.30 -5.35
CA LEU A 111 -6.46 -0.82 -4.73
C LEU A 111 -5.76 -1.72 -5.77
N PHE A 112 -6.42 -2.02 -6.88
CA PHE A 112 -5.88 -2.90 -7.91
C PHE A 112 -4.74 -2.25 -8.70
N VAL A 113 -4.77 -0.94 -8.95
CA VAL A 113 -3.70 -0.28 -9.70
C VAL A 113 -2.51 0.20 -8.85
N LEU A 114 -2.62 0.11 -7.51
CA LEU A 114 -1.55 0.51 -6.60
C LEU A 114 -0.28 -0.34 -6.74
N PRO A 115 0.90 0.26 -6.47
CA PRO A 115 2.16 -0.48 -6.44
C PRO A 115 2.32 -1.34 -5.17
N SER A 116 3.42 -2.09 -5.13
CA SER A 116 3.77 -2.98 -4.01
C SER A 116 4.37 -2.25 -2.81
N THR A 117 4.47 -2.93 -1.67
CA THR A 117 5.13 -2.41 -0.45
C THR A 117 6.63 -2.73 -0.44
N ILE A 118 7.46 -1.80 0.03
CA ILE A 118 8.90 -2.05 0.25
C ILE A 118 9.12 -2.81 1.56
N SER A 119 8.81 -2.18 2.69
CA SER A 119 9.16 -2.70 4.02
C SER A 119 8.61 -4.11 4.29
N SER A 120 7.31 -4.32 4.10
CA SER A 120 6.69 -5.60 4.45
C SER A 120 7.03 -6.73 3.46
N SER A 121 7.25 -6.42 2.19
CA SER A 121 7.73 -7.40 1.20
C SER A 121 9.13 -7.88 1.54
N VAL A 122 10.06 -6.95 1.82
CA VAL A 122 11.44 -7.29 2.17
C VAL A 122 11.50 -8.07 3.49
N ALA A 123 10.76 -7.65 4.52
CA ALA A 123 10.73 -8.32 5.81
C ALA A 123 10.21 -9.77 5.71
N MET A 124 9.11 -9.99 4.98
CA MET A 124 8.54 -11.34 4.83
C MET A 124 9.38 -12.23 3.94
N THR A 125 10.01 -11.67 2.91
CA THR A 125 11.00 -12.39 2.10
C THR A 125 12.17 -12.85 2.96
N ALA A 126 12.69 -11.99 3.84
CA ALA A 126 13.77 -12.37 4.76
C ALA A 126 13.36 -13.51 5.72
N ILE A 127 12.15 -13.43 6.30
CA ILE A 127 11.61 -14.48 7.18
C ILE A 127 11.50 -15.80 6.42
N GLY A 128 10.95 -15.77 5.20
CA GLY A 128 10.75 -16.92 4.33
C GLY A 128 12.02 -17.49 3.69
N LYS A 129 13.20 -16.97 4.03
CA LYS A 129 14.50 -17.35 3.41
C LYS A 129 14.53 -17.12 1.90
N GLY A 130 13.93 -16.01 1.48
CA GLY A 130 13.79 -15.59 0.09
C GLY A 130 14.95 -14.74 -0.45
N ASN A 131 14.85 -14.39 -1.74
CA ASN A 131 15.77 -13.49 -2.43
C ASN A 131 15.55 -12.02 -1.98
N ILE A 132 16.25 -11.60 -0.93
CA ILE A 132 16.15 -10.25 -0.35
C ILE A 132 16.55 -9.14 -1.35
N PRO A 133 17.68 -9.22 -2.08
CA PRO A 133 18.02 -8.22 -3.10
C PRO A 133 16.94 -8.08 -4.17
N GLY A 134 16.42 -9.21 -4.67
CA GLY A 134 15.33 -9.22 -5.64
C GLY A 134 14.05 -8.58 -5.11
N ALA A 135 13.73 -8.78 -3.83
CA ALA A 135 12.58 -8.16 -3.19
C ALA A 135 12.75 -6.64 -3.02
N ILE A 136 13.94 -6.18 -2.60
CA ILE A 136 14.26 -4.76 -2.49
C ILE A 136 14.12 -4.10 -3.86
N PHE A 137 14.72 -4.69 -4.89
CA PHE A 137 14.64 -4.15 -6.25
C PHE A 137 13.21 -4.07 -6.75
N ASN A 138 12.46 -5.17 -6.67
CA ASN A 138 11.10 -5.23 -7.21
C ASN A 138 10.13 -4.29 -6.50
N ALA A 139 10.19 -4.20 -5.18
CA ALA A 139 9.30 -3.32 -4.43
C ALA A 139 9.62 -1.84 -4.69
N SER A 140 10.90 -1.51 -4.85
CA SER A 140 11.34 -0.15 -5.18
C SER A 140 10.97 0.23 -6.61
N LEU A 141 11.23 -0.66 -7.57
CA LEU A 141 10.83 -0.49 -8.96
C LEU A 141 9.32 -0.31 -9.08
N SER A 142 8.54 -1.15 -8.40
CA SER A 142 7.09 -1.03 -8.37
C SER A 142 6.64 0.31 -7.79
N SER A 143 7.24 0.78 -6.69
CA SER A 143 6.90 2.08 -6.08
C SER A 143 7.19 3.24 -7.04
N ILE A 144 8.33 3.22 -7.73
CA ILE A 144 8.70 4.26 -8.71
C ILE A 144 7.77 4.23 -9.92
N LEU A 145 7.54 3.05 -10.50
CA LEU A 145 6.65 2.87 -11.65
C LEU A 145 5.20 3.27 -11.29
N GLY A 146 4.74 2.94 -10.08
CA GLY A 146 3.39 3.25 -9.62
C GLY A 146 3.08 4.74 -9.61
N ILE A 147 4.06 5.61 -9.36
CA ILE A 147 3.86 7.07 -9.39
C ILE A 147 3.37 7.58 -10.75
N VAL A 148 3.76 6.89 -11.82
CA VAL A 148 3.35 7.22 -13.19
C VAL A 148 2.19 6.33 -13.65
N ILE A 149 2.29 5.02 -13.42
CA ILE A 149 1.33 4.03 -13.92
C ILE A 149 -0.02 4.13 -13.20
N THR A 150 -0.05 4.38 -11.89
CA THR A 150 -1.30 4.41 -11.12
C THR A 150 -2.25 5.50 -11.59
N PRO A 151 -1.86 6.79 -11.73
CA PRO A 151 -2.74 7.83 -12.29
C PRO A 151 -3.20 7.53 -13.72
N LEU A 152 -2.32 6.96 -14.56
CA LEU A 152 -2.66 6.59 -15.93
C LEU A 152 -3.73 5.49 -15.98
N LEU A 153 -3.57 4.44 -15.17
CA LEU A 153 -4.56 3.36 -15.10
C LEU A 153 -5.87 3.83 -14.47
N ILE A 154 -5.82 4.71 -13.47
CA ILE A 154 -7.03 5.35 -12.92
C ILE A 154 -7.75 6.14 -14.00
N GLN A 155 -7.06 7.02 -14.74
CA GLN A 155 -7.71 7.78 -15.80
C GLN A 155 -8.26 6.87 -16.90
N LEU A 156 -7.52 5.81 -17.25
CA LEU A 156 -7.99 4.83 -18.24
C LEU A 156 -9.28 4.16 -17.77
N PHE A 157 -9.38 3.78 -16.49
CA PHE A 157 -10.50 3.01 -15.98
C PHE A 157 -11.69 3.84 -15.52
N MET A 158 -11.46 5.08 -15.07
CA MET A 158 -12.49 5.99 -14.55
C MET A 158 -12.88 7.08 -15.57
N GLY A 159 -12.01 7.39 -16.53
CA GLY A 159 -12.26 8.41 -17.55
C GLY A 159 -13.45 8.09 -18.48
N PHE A 160 -13.85 6.82 -18.56
CA PHE A 160 -15.06 6.40 -19.28
C PHE A 160 -16.37 6.83 -18.62
N GLU A 161 -16.35 7.29 -17.36
CA GLU A 161 -17.53 7.81 -16.64
C GLU A 161 -17.57 9.34 -16.56
N GLY A 162 -16.78 10.05 -17.37
CA GLY A 162 -16.79 11.51 -17.44
C GLY A 162 -15.94 12.24 -16.39
N VAL A 163 -15.19 11.49 -15.56
CA VAL A 163 -14.18 12.06 -14.65
C VAL A 163 -12.94 12.44 -15.47
N GLN A 164 -12.78 13.73 -15.76
CA GLN A 164 -11.56 14.25 -16.35
C GLN A 164 -10.53 14.52 -15.26
N LEU A 165 -9.53 13.64 -15.11
CA LEU A 165 -8.35 13.96 -14.33
C LEU A 165 -7.31 14.62 -15.24
N ASP A 166 -6.72 15.70 -14.75
CA ASP A 166 -5.49 16.21 -15.35
C ASP A 166 -4.34 15.27 -14.96
N ILE A 167 -4.10 14.27 -15.81
CA ILE A 167 -3.07 13.24 -15.63
C ILE A 167 -1.70 13.89 -15.44
N MET A 168 -1.37 14.89 -16.26
CA MET A 168 -0.04 15.49 -16.25
C MET A 168 0.20 16.23 -14.93
N SER A 169 -0.78 17.02 -14.48
CA SER A 169 -0.70 17.68 -13.17
C SER A 169 -0.64 16.66 -12.02
N SER A 170 -1.42 15.58 -12.09
CA SER A 170 -1.46 14.52 -11.07
C SER A 170 -0.11 13.81 -10.98
N VAL A 171 0.44 13.35 -12.11
CA VAL A 171 1.77 12.70 -12.16
C VAL A 171 2.85 13.66 -11.68
N MET A 172 2.81 14.93 -12.10
CA MET A 172 3.77 15.94 -11.65
C MET A 172 3.68 16.21 -10.14
N SER A 173 2.45 16.31 -9.62
CA SER A 173 2.19 16.57 -8.20
C SER A 173 2.61 15.38 -7.34
N ILE A 174 2.22 14.15 -7.70
CA ILE A 174 2.66 12.92 -7.03
C ILE A 174 4.18 12.78 -7.12
N SER A 175 4.79 13.09 -8.27
CA SER A 175 6.25 13.04 -8.42
C SER A 175 6.94 14.04 -7.48
N LYS A 176 6.45 15.28 -7.39
CA LYS A 176 6.97 16.26 -6.43
C LYS A 176 6.73 15.86 -4.98
N MET A 177 5.61 15.23 -4.67
CA MET A 177 5.26 14.81 -3.32
C MET A 177 6.05 13.57 -2.87
N LEU A 178 6.29 12.62 -3.77
CA LEU A 178 6.86 11.30 -3.43
C LEU A 178 8.29 11.11 -3.98
N LEU A 179 8.53 11.38 -5.26
CA LEU A 179 9.85 11.17 -5.87
C LEU A 179 10.87 12.20 -5.39
N LEU A 180 10.51 13.49 -5.34
CA LEU A 180 11.47 14.53 -5.00
C LEU A 180 12.07 14.34 -3.60
N PRO A 181 11.29 14.13 -2.51
CA PRO A 181 11.86 13.87 -1.19
C PRO A 181 12.70 12.59 -1.18
N MET A 182 12.26 11.54 -1.88
CA MET A 182 12.99 10.29 -1.98
C MET A 182 14.35 10.45 -2.69
N ILE A 183 14.41 11.25 -3.76
CA ILE A 183 15.66 11.57 -4.47
C ILE A 183 16.60 12.36 -3.55
N ILE A 184 16.09 13.37 -2.84
CA ILE A 184 16.88 14.13 -1.86
C ILE A 184 17.42 13.19 -0.78
N GLY A 185 16.61 12.25 -0.29
CA GLY A 185 17.03 11.22 0.66
C GLY A 185 18.13 10.31 0.11
N GLN A 186 18.05 9.90 -1.15
CA GLN A 186 19.09 9.13 -1.82
C GLN A 186 20.40 9.91 -1.98
N VAL A 187 20.32 11.18 -2.38
CA VAL A 187 21.51 12.05 -2.53
C VAL A 187 22.20 12.26 -1.18
N LEU A 188 21.44 12.47 -0.11
CA LEU A 188 21.98 12.67 1.24
C LEU A 188 22.30 11.35 1.98
N ARG A 189 21.99 10.19 1.37
CA ARG A 189 22.20 8.88 1.97
C ARG A 189 23.64 8.65 2.46
N PRO A 190 24.72 8.98 1.73
CA PRO A 190 26.08 8.72 2.20
C PRO A 190 26.40 9.42 3.53
N LEU A 191 25.76 10.55 3.81
CA LEU A 191 25.93 11.33 5.03
C LEU A 191 25.02 10.83 6.17
N LEU A 192 23.78 10.46 5.85
CA LEU A 192 22.73 10.21 6.83
C LEU A 192 22.49 8.72 7.14
N LEU A 193 23.04 7.79 6.35
CA LEU A 193 22.77 6.36 6.48
C LEU A 193 23.15 5.79 7.86
N SER A 194 24.28 6.23 8.42
CA SER A 194 24.73 5.74 9.74
C SER A 194 23.75 6.13 10.85
N THR A 195 23.25 7.38 10.82
CA THR A 195 22.22 7.87 11.74
C THR A 195 20.87 7.20 11.50
N PHE A 196 20.50 6.97 10.25
CA PHE A 196 19.28 6.27 9.86
C PHE A 196 19.25 4.85 10.42
N GLU A 197 20.32 4.06 10.22
CA GLU A 197 20.38 2.68 10.72
C GLU A 197 20.35 2.61 12.25
N LYS A 198 20.95 3.59 12.95
CA LYS A 198 20.86 3.70 14.43
C LYS A 198 19.43 3.91 14.92
N HIS A 199 18.60 4.63 14.16
CA HIS A 199 17.22 5.01 14.56
C HIS A 199 16.13 4.29 13.75
N LYS A 200 16.47 3.19 13.08
CA LYS A 200 15.57 2.44 12.19
C LYS A 200 14.22 2.09 12.81
N ASN A 201 14.21 1.75 14.09
CA ASN A 201 12.97 1.43 14.83
C ASN A 201 12.03 2.64 14.96
N ILE A 202 12.57 3.84 15.11
CA ILE A 202 11.79 5.09 15.18
C ILE A 202 11.26 5.43 13.79
N VAL A 203 12.11 5.34 12.77
CA VAL A 203 11.72 5.57 11.36
C VAL A 203 10.56 4.66 10.95
N ASN A 204 10.63 3.37 11.27
CA ASN A 204 9.55 2.42 10.97
C ASN A 204 8.23 2.71 11.72
N LYS A 205 8.29 3.36 12.89
CA LYS A 205 7.08 3.81 13.62
C LYS A 205 6.52 5.11 13.05
N LEU A 206 7.39 6.01 12.60
CA LEU A 206 7.01 7.28 12.01
C LEU A 206 6.11 7.09 10.78
N ASP A 207 6.46 6.16 9.88
CA ASP A 207 5.63 5.80 8.72
C ASP A 207 4.19 5.45 9.14
N LYS A 208 4.05 4.61 10.17
CA LYS A 208 2.76 4.22 10.73
C LYS A 208 2.00 5.40 11.34
N TYR A 209 2.67 6.30 12.07
CA TYR A 209 2.02 7.47 12.64
C TYR A 209 1.52 8.43 11.57
N VAL A 210 2.32 8.69 10.52
CA VAL A 210 1.90 9.53 9.40
C VAL A 210 0.68 8.93 8.71
N ILE A 211 0.67 7.62 8.44
CA ILE A 211 -0.49 6.94 7.86
C ILE A 211 -1.74 7.09 8.75
N LEU A 212 -1.60 6.91 10.07
CA LEU A 212 -2.72 7.07 11.01
C LEU A 212 -3.28 8.50 10.99
N LEU A 213 -2.41 9.51 10.90
CA LEU A 213 -2.85 10.91 10.78
C LEU A 213 -3.58 11.17 9.47
N ILE A 214 -3.13 10.58 8.35
CA ILE A 214 -3.84 10.75 7.08
C ILE A 214 -5.19 10.05 7.10
N VAL A 215 -5.26 8.84 7.67
CA VAL A 215 -6.54 8.13 7.84
C VAL A 215 -7.49 8.98 8.70
N PHE A 216 -7.02 9.47 9.84
CA PHE A 216 -7.83 10.32 10.71
C PHE A 216 -8.31 11.59 9.97
N ASN A 217 -7.44 12.22 9.19
CA ASN A 217 -7.78 13.39 8.38
C ASN A 217 -8.83 13.09 7.31
N ALA A 218 -8.59 12.09 6.46
CA ALA A 218 -9.49 11.74 5.35
C ALA A 218 -10.88 11.31 5.84
N PHE A 219 -10.95 10.57 6.95
CA PHE A 219 -12.23 10.20 7.55
C PHE A 219 -12.93 11.38 8.22
N SER A 220 -12.17 12.29 8.85
CA SER A 220 -12.75 13.49 9.45
C SER A 220 -13.35 14.41 8.38
N ASP A 221 -12.67 14.58 7.24
CA ASP A 221 -13.18 15.31 6.07
C ASP A 221 -14.49 14.68 5.56
N SER A 222 -14.50 13.38 5.31
CA SER A 222 -15.72 12.68 4.86
C SER A 222 -16.87 12.75 5.88
N VAL A 223 -16.59 12.82 7.18
CA VAL A 223 -17.63 13.01 8.21
C VAL A 223 -18.17 14.44 8.18
N SER A 224 -17.28 15.44 8.13
CA SER A 224 -17.65 16.86 8.08
C SER A 224 -18.42 17.22 6.81
N GLU A 225 -18.17 16.53 5.71
CA GLU A 225 -18.89 16.70 4.43
C GLU A 225 -20.20 15.90 4.37
N GLY A 226 -20.59 15.20 5.45
CA GLY A 226 -21.84 14.46 5.55
C GLY A 226 -21.86 13.12 4.81
N VAL A 227 -20.71 12.64 4.33
CA VAL A 227 -20.58 11.39 3.57
C VAL A 227 -20.62 10.16 4.50
N TRP A 228 -20.48 10.34 5.82
CA TRP A 228 -20.46 9.25 6.80
C TRP A 228 -21.63 8.26 6.72
N HIS A 229 -22.85 8.74 6.43
CA HIS A 229 -24.03 7.88 6.29
C HIS A 229 -23.93 6.88 5.12
N SER A 230 -23.01 7.13 4.19
CA SER A 230 -22.72 6.24 3.06
C SER A 230 -21.93 4.99 3.49
N PHE A 231 -21.34 4.98 4.70
CA PHE A 231 -20.62 3.83 5.25
C PHE A 231 -21.58 2.87 5.97
N SER A 232 -22.22 1.98 5.21
CA SER A 232 -23.01 0.88 5.79
C SER A 232 -22.10 -0.26 6.27
N PHE A 233 -22.51 -0.95 7.32
CA PHE A 233 -21.84 -2.17 7.80
C PHE A 233 -21.72 -3.22 6.68
N GLU A 234 -22.74 -3.29 5.82
CA GLU A 234 -22.78 -4.16 4.65
C GLU A 234 -21.59 -3.90 3.71
N TYR A 235 -21.31 -2.64 3.37
CA TYR A 235 -20.19 -2.29 2.49
C TYR A 235 -18.84 -2.62 3.11
N VAL A 236 -18.67 -2.41 4.42
CA VAL A 236 -17.44 -2.80 5.12
C VAL A 236 -17.26 -4.33 5.09
N ALA A 237 -18.31 -5.09 5.40
CA ALA A 237 -18.28 -6.54 5.40
C ALA A 237 -17.99 -7.11 4.00
N MET A 238 -18.66 -6.57 2.97
CA MET A 238 -18.40 -6.90 1.57
C MET A 238 -16.95 -6.58 1.19
N SER A 239 -16.42 -5.43 1.63
CA SER A 239 -15.02 -5.09 1.33
C SER A 239 -14.03 -6.03 1.97
N VAL A 240 -14.25 -6.45 3.23
CA VAL A 240 -13.44 -7.49 3.89
C VAL A 240 -13.48 -8.80 3.10
N LEU A 241 -14.65 -9.21 2.64
CA LEU A 241 -14.81 -10.43 1.84
C LEU A 241 -14.04 -10.34 0.52
N ILE A 242 -14.27 -9.28 -0.27
CA ILE A 242 -13.62 -9.08 -1.57
C ILE A 242 -12.09 -9.01 -1.40
N CYS A 243 -11.59 -8.20 -0.46
CA CYS A 243 -10.15 -8.09 -0.20
C CYS A 243 -9.54 -9.44 0.20
N SER A 244 -10.24 -10.23 1.01
CA SER A 244 -9.77 -11.56 1.44
C SER A 244 -9.71 -12.53 0.26
N VAL A 245 -10.76 -12.57 -0.56
CA VAL A 245 -10.82 -13.42 -1.76
C VAL A 245 -9.73 -13.03 -2.76
N VAL A 246 -9.58 -11.74 -3.06
CA VAL A 246 -8.52 -11.24 -3.95
C VAL A 246 -7.13 -11.61 -3.44
N LEU A 247 -6.84 -11.34 -2.16
CA LEU A 247 -5.53 -11.63 -1.55
C LEU A 247 -5.19 -13.11 -1.65
N VAL A 248 -6.10 -13.99 -1.23
CA VAL A 248 -5.88 -15.44 -1.27
C VAL A 248 -5.70 -15.90 -2.72
N SER A 249 -6.57 -15.45 -3.64
CA SER A 249 -6.54 -15.86 -5.04
C SER A 249 -5.24 -15.45 -5.72
N ILE A 250 -4.81 -14.20 -5.54
CA ILE A 250 -3.54 -13.71 -6.10
C ILE A 250 -2.36 -14.47 -5.49
N VAL A 251 -2.32 -14.65 -4.17
CA VAL A 251 -1.19 -15.39 -3.57
C VAL A 251 -1.13 -16.82 -4.10
N GLN A 252 -2.26 -17.53 -4.20
CA GLN A 252 -2.26 -18.90 -4.75
C GLN A 252 -1.86 -18.93 -6.23
N LEU A 253 -2.35 -17.97 -7.03
CA LEU A 253 -1.95 -17.82 -8.43
C LEU A 253 -0.44 -17.61 -8.55
N MET A 254 0.14 -16.76 -7.71
CA MET A 254 1.58 -16.49 -7.70
C MET A 254 2.38 -17.74 -7.34
N VAL A 255 2.02 -18.43 -6.24
CA VAL A 255 2.66 -19.68 -5.80
C VAL A 255 2.58 -20.75 -6.88
N TRP A 256 1.42 -20.89 -7.53
CA TRP A 256 1.22 -21.88 -8.58
C TRP A 256 2.07 -21.56 -9.82
N THR A 257 2.10 -20.29 -10.24
CA THR A 257 2.81 -19.88 -11.45
C THR A 257 4.33 -19.94 -11.25
N THR A 258 4.85 -19.52 -10.09
CA THR A 258 6.30 -19.59 -9.81
C THR A 258 6.81 -21.04 -9.85
N LYS A 259 6.04 -21.99 -9.32
CA LYS A 259 6.37 -23.42 -9.39
C LYS A 259 6.40 -23.94 -10.82
N ARG A 260 5.40 -23.57 -11.63
CA ARG A 260 5.36 -23.99 -13.05
C ARG A 260 6.49 -23.39 -13.88
N LEU A 261 6.90 -22.17 -13.56
CA LEU A 261 8.03 -21.50 -14.20
C LEU A 261 9.40 -21.96 -13.67
N GLY A 262 9.44 -22.90 -12.71
CA GLY A 262 10.68 -23.45 -12.17
C GLY A 262 11.50 -22.46 -11.35
N PHE A 263 10.84 -21.51 -10.66
CA PHE A 263 11.55 -20.57 -9.80
C PHE A 263 12.22 -21.30 -8.63
N SER A 264 13.41 -20.83 -8.24
CA SER A 264 14.05 -21.27 -7.00
C SER A 264 13.15 -20.93 -5.79
N HIS A 265 13.33 -21.63 -4.66
CA HIS A 265 12.63 -21.27 -3.41
C HIS A 265 12.83 -19.79 -3.07
N ALA A 266 14.05 -19.29 -3.21
CA ALA A 266 14.37 -17.91 -2.90
C ALA A 266 13.59 -16.91 -3.78
N ASP A 267 13.51 -17.17 -5.08
CA ASP A 267 12.81 -16.32 -6.04
C ASP A 267 11.29 -16.45 -5.94
N GLU A 268 10.76 -17.65 -5.67
CA GLU A 268 9.32 -17.83 -5.41
C GLU A 268 8.88 -16.98 -4.22
N VAL A 269 9.63 -17.03 -3.11
CA VAL A 269 9.32 -16.27 -1.90
C VAL A 269 9.29 -14.76 -2.21
N ALA A 270 10.30 -14.26 -2.93
CA ALA A 270 10.35 -12.85 -3.33
C ALA A 270 9.20 -12.48 -4.28
N ALA A 271 8.92 -13.33 -5.28
CA ALA A 271 7.87 -13.13 -6.25
C ALA A 271 6.49 -13.04 -5.61
N VAL A 272 6.17 -13.99 -4.73
CA VAL A 272 4.88 -14.05 -4.04
C VAL A 272 4.71 -12.84 -3.14
N PHE A 273 5.72 -12.48 -2.33
CA PHE A 273 5.58 -11.36 -1.41
C PHE A 273 5.60 -9.99 -2.06
N CYS A 274 6.40 -9.78 -3.10
CA CYS A 274 6.41 -8.52 -3.81
C CYS A 274 5.21 -8.38 -4.74
N GLY A 275 4.76 -9.44 -5.40
CA GLY A 275 3.69 -9.36 -6.38
C GLY A 275 2.28 -9.44 -5.81
N SER A 276 2.08 -9.90 -4.56
CA SER A 276 0.75 -9.94 -3.92
C SER A 276 0.40 -8.73 -3.05
N LYS A 277 1.38 -7.88 -2.72
CA LYS A 277 1.14 -6.78 -1.78
C LYS A 277 0.79 -5.47 -2.49
N LYS A 278 0.02 -4.63 -1.77
CA LYS A 278 -0.36 -3.28 -2.16
C LYS A 278 0.02 -2.28 -1.08
N THR A 279 0.55 -1.13 -1.49
CA THR A 279 1.11 -0.15 -0.54
C THR A 279 0.10 0.89 -0.08
N LEU A 280 -0.15 0.88 1.23
CA LEU A 280 -0.91 1.92 1.91
C LEU A 280 -0.07 3.21 2.03
N ALA A 281 1.22 3.07 2.34
CA ALA A 281 2.14 4.19 2.58
C ALA A 281 2.30 5.12 1.37
N ALA A 282 2.38 4.56 0.15
CA ALA A 282 2.40 5.37 -1.07
C ALA A 282 0.99 5.62 -1.63
N GLY A 283 0.06 4.69 -1.41
CA GLY A 283 -1.29 4.79 -1.95
C GLY A 283 -2.09 5.94 -1.36
N ILE A 284 -2.01 6.16 -0.05
CA ILE A 284 -2.75 7.27 0.57
C ILE A 284 -2.35 8.65 0.01
N PRO A 285 -1.05 9.02 -0.06
CA PRO A 285 -0.63 10.25 -0.73
C PRO A 285 -1.10 10.37 -2.17
N MET A 286 -1.01 9.28 -2.95
CA MET A 286 -1.49 9.26 -4.33
C MET A 286 -3.00 9.53 -4.40
N ALA A 287 -3.78 8.90 -3.52
CA ALA A 287 -5.22 9.12 -3.44
C ALA A 287 -5.56 10.58 -3.11
N LYS A 288 -4.83 11.20 -2.18
CA LYS A 288 -5.03 12.62 -1.85
C LYS A 288 -4.77 13.54 -3.06
N VAL A 289 -3.82 13.20 -3.93
CA VAL A 289 -3.57 14.00 -5.14
C VAL A 289 -4.62 13.70 -6.23
N ILE A 290 -4.98 12.43 -6.43
CA ILE A 290 -5.88 12.00 -7.51
C ILE A 290 -7.35 12.33 -7.19
N PHE A 291 -7.77 12.14 -5.94
CA PHE A 291 -9.15 12.20 -5.48
C PHE A 291 -9.36 13.22 -4.35
N GLY A 292 -8.38 14.09 -4.06
CA GLY A 292 -8.45 15.00 -2.91
C GLY A 292 -9.57 16.03 -2.95
N SER A 293 -10.13 16.29 -4.13
CA SER A 293 -11.33 17.12 -4.30
C SER A 293 -12.64 16.34 -4.19
N ASP A 294 -12.58 15.00 -4.10
CA ASP A 294 -13.77 14.17 -3.91
C ASP A 294 -14.07 14.07 -2.40
N PRO A 295 -15.24 14.53 -1.94
CA PRO A 295 -15.60 14.48 -0.52
C PRO A 295 -15.71 13.05 0.03
N ARG A 296 -15.76 12.06 -0.86
CA ARG A 296 -15.84 10.63 -0.56
C ARG A 296 -14.46 9.96 -0.48
N LEU A 297 -13.37 10.73 -0.35
CA LEU A 297 -12.01 10.21 -0.24
C LEU A 297 -11.88 9.12 0.82
N GLY A 298 -12.51 9.28 2.00
CA GLY A 298 -12.50 8.24 3.03
C GLY A 298 -13.07 6.89 2.55
N MET A 299 -14.09 6.91 1.69
CA MET A 299 -14.69 5.70 1.12
C MET A 299 -13.81 5.08 0.03
N ILE A 300 -13.17 5.90 -0.79
CA ILE A 300 -12.18 5.46 -1.80
C ILE A 300 -10.98 4.77 -1.10
N LEU A 301 -10.57 5.25 0.07
CA LEU A 301 -9.47 4.68 0.85
C LEU A 301 -9.83 3.39 1.60
N LEU A 302 -11.13 3.09 1.77
CA LEU A 302 -11.57 1.95 2.59
C LEU A 302 -10.98 0.60 2.12
N PRO A 303 -10.99 0.24 0.82
CA PRO A 303 -10.46 -1.05 0.37
C PRO A 303 -8.98 -1.24 0.67
N ILE A 304 -8.11 -0.23 0.49
CA ILE A 304 -6.68 -0.37 0.79
C ILE A 304 -6.42 -0.44 2.29
N MET A 305 -7.22 0.26 3.10
CA MET A 305 -7.15 0.17 4.56
C MET A 305 -7.57 -1.18 5.11
N ILE A 306 -8.48 -1.89 4.42
CA ILE A 306 -8.86 -3.26 4.75
C ILE A 306 -7.82 -4.26 4.21
N TYR A 307 -7.38 -4.09 2.96
CA TYR A 307 -6.44 -4.99 2.31
C TYR A 307 -5.09 -5.03 3.02
N HIS A 308 -4.58 -3.88 3.46
CA HIS A 308 -3.26 -3.75 4.08
C HIS A 308 -3.06 -4.62 5.35
N PRO A 309 -3.91 -4.58 6.37
CA PRO A 309 -3.77 -5.47 7.53
C PRO A 309 -3.98 -6.95 7.16
N LEU A 310 -4.92 -7.26 6.25
CA LEU A 310 -5.15 -8.63 5.78
C LEU A 310 -3.91 -9.23 5.13
N GLN A 311 -3.23 -8.49 4.23
CA GLN A 311 -1.99 -8.94 3.61
C GLN A 311 -0.86 -9.11 4.63
N ILE A 312 -0.76 -8.24 5.65
CA ILE A 312 0.29 -8.36 6.68
C ILE A 312 0.11 -9.64 7.48
N PHE A 313 -1.12 -9.90 7.95
CA PHE A 313 -1.43 -11.10 8.70
C PHE A 313 -1.22 -12.37 7.86
N TYR A 314 -1.85 -12.45 6.69
CA TYR A 314 -1.82 -13.63 5.84
C TYR A 314 -0.39 -13.94 5.35
N CYS A 315 0.33 -12.93 4.87
CA CYS A 315 1.69 -13.14 4.39
C CYS A 315 2.69 -13.42 5.52
N ALA A 316 2.46 -12.98 6.77
CA ALA A 316 3.28 -13.40 7.91
C ALA A 316 3.12 -14.89 8.22
N VAL A 317 1.89 -15.41 8.17
CA VAL A 317 1.64 -16.87 8.30
C VAL A 317 2.33 -17.62 7.16
N LEU A 318 2.21 -17.14 5.93
CA LEU A 318 2.86 -17.74 4.77
C LEU A 318 4.40 -17.70 4.85
N ALA A 319 4.99 -16.61 5.34
CA ALA A 319 6.45 -16.49 5.50
C ALA A 319 7.00 -17.54 6.45
N ASN A 320 6.30 -17.81 7.56
CA ASN A 320 6.67 -18.89 8.47
C ASN A 320 6.56 -20.28 7.82
N ARG A 321 5.58 -20.49 6.93
CA ARG A 321 5.47 -21.74 6.16
C ARG A 321 6.63 -21.89 5.18
N TYR A 322 7.00 -20.82 4.47
CA TYR A 322 8.16 -20.82 3.59
C TYR A 322 9.46 -21.09 4.35
N GLN A 323 9.65 -20.49 5.52
CA GLN A 323 10.81 -20.73 6.36
C GLN A 323 10.95 -22.20 6.75
N LYS A 324 9.84 -22.84 7.18
CA LYS A 324 9.84 -24.27 7.52
C LYS A 324 10.22 -25.16 6.33
N LYS A 325 9.72 -24.83 5.13
CA LYS A 325 10.10 -25.55 3.90
C LYS A 325 11.58 -25.38 3.57
N ALA A 326 12.11 -24.17 3.74
CA ALA A 326 13.53 -23.89 3.50
C ALA A 326 14.47 -24.70 4.39
N PHE A 327 14.05 -25.02 5.62
CA PHE A 327 14.82 -25.88 6.53
C PHE A 327 14.64 -27.38 6.27
N ALA A 328 13.71 -27.77 5.39
CA ALA A 328 13.46 -29.15 5.01
C ALA A 328 14.10 -29.53 3.66
N ILE A 329 14.71 -28.57 2.97
CA ILE A 329 15.49 -28.71 1.73
C ILE A 329 16.97 -28.64 2.12
#